data_AF-A0A660Z4Z8-F1
#
_entry.id   AF-A0A660Z4Z8-F1
#
_cell.length_a   1.000
_cell.length_b   1.000
_cell.length_c   1.000
_cell.angle_alpha   90.00
_cell.angle_beta   90.00
_cell.angle_gamma   90.00
#
_symmetry.space_group_name_H-M   'P 1'
#
loop_
_entity.id
_entity.type
_entity.pdbx_description
1 polymer ?
#
loop_
_entity_poly.entity_id
_entity_poly.type
_entity_poly.pdbx_seq_one_letter_code
_entity_poly.pdbx_strand_id
1 'polypeptide(L)'
;DKITIDSKQSRDIKLTVKPTNFVKHDDWVEVKVIVRPIDRVKTSEISTMTSIKEAKVKLDITGVVHWPKIFKKGDRVETSFRLVNRGNTAAENVTIVLYVNGKEKNRVENITIPRGGYADIEIPWIAEKGKNEVNIVVK
;
A
#
# COMPACT_ATOMS: atom_id res chain seq x y z
N ASP A 1 -3.46 1.63 -32.06
CA ASP A 1 -2.70 0.84 -33.05
C ASP A 1 -3.59 0.29 -34.15
N LYS A 2 -3.08 0.29 -35.39
CA LYS A 2 -3.74 -0.31 -36.56
C LYS A 2 -2.95 -1.58 -36.94
N ILE A 3 -3.65 -2.70 -37.09
CA ILE A 3 -3.03 -4.00 -37.43
C ILE A 3 -3.70 -4.50 -38.71
N THR A 4 -2.88 -4.87 -39.70
CA THR A 4 -3.33 -5.53 -40.93
C THR A 4 -3.16 -7.03 -40.77
N ILE A 5 -4.23 -7.80 -41.06
CA ILE A 5 -4.24 -9.26 -41.02
C ILE A 5 -4.72 -9.74 -42.40
N ASP A 6 -3.86 -10.47 -43.10
CA ASP A 6 -4.19 -11.01 -44.41
C ASP A 6 -5.17 -12.19 -44.32
N SER A 7 -5.79 -12.52 -45.46
CA SER A 7 -6.75 -13.62 -45.52
C SER A 7 -6.14 -14.93 -45.03
N LYS A 8 -6.86 -15.65 -44.16
CA LYS A 8 -6.45 -16.91 -43.52
C LYS A 8 -5.22 -16.79 -42.60
N GLN A 9 -4.76 -15.58 -42.28
CA GLN A 9 -3.72 -15.38 -41.27
C GLN A 9 -4.33 -15.05 -39.91
N SER A 10 -3.60 -15.41 -38.85
CA SER A 10 -3.87 -15.00 -37.48
C SER A 10 -2.70 -14.16 -36.96
N ARG A 11 -3.00 -13.24 -36.04
CA ARG A 11 -1.99 -12.51 -35.28
C ARG A 11 -2.40 -12.45 -33.82
N ASP A 12 -1.43 -12.66 -32.94
CA ASP A 12 -1.63 -12.52 -31.50
C ASP A 12 -1.41 -11.08 -31.07
N ILE A 13 -2.35 -10.54 -30.31
CA ILE A 13 -2.26 -9.20 -29.71
C ILE A 13 -2.14 -9.38 -28.20
N LYS A 14 -1.01 -8.95 -27.62
CA LYS A 14 -0.79 -9.03 -26.19
C LYS A 14 -1.32 -7.77 -25.50
N LEU A 15 -2.45 -7.91 -24.80
CA LEU A 15 -2.97 -6.88 -23.89
C LEU A 15 -2.47 -7.15 -22.48
N THR A 16 -1.85 -6.15 -21.82
CA THR A 16 -1.42 -6.26 -20.43
C THR A 16 -2.19 -5.26 -19.58
N VAL A 17 -2.92 -5.77 -18.59
CA VAL A 17 -3.64 -4.95 -17.61
C VAL A 17 -2.85 -4.98 -16.31
N LYS A 18 -2.55 -3.80 -15.76
CA LYS A 18 -1.81 -3.67 -14.50
C LYS A 18 -2.72 -3.06 -13.43
N PRO A 19 -2.80 -3.65 -12.23
CA PRO A 19 -3.47 -3.03 -11.10
C PRO A 19 -2.80 -1.71 -10.71
N THR A 20 -3.58 -0.80 -10.11
CA THR A 20 -3.06 0.44 -9.51
C THR A 20 -2.26 0.11 -8.23
N ASN A 21 -1.76 1.14 -7.54
CA ASN A 21 -1.07 0.93 -6.25
C ASN A 21 -2.03 0.88 -5.04
N PHE A 22 -3.31 1.19 -5.24
CA PHE A 22 -4.33 1.29 -4.19
C PHE A 22 -5.34 0.15 -4.24
N VAL A 23 -4.98 -0.96 -4.87
CA VAL A 23 -5.91 -2.06 -5.06
C VAL A 23 -6.14 -2.77 -3.73
N LYS A 24 -7.41 -3.11 -3.46
CA LYS A 24 -7.91 -3.75 -2.25
C LYS A 24 -8.03 -5.27 -2.42
N HIS A 25 -8.25 -5.97 -1.30
CA HIS A 25 -8.26 -7.43 -1.27
C HIS A 25 -9.25 -8.07 -2.26
N ASP A 26 -10.46 -7.52 -2.35
CA ASP A 26 -11.55 -8.08 -3.17
C ASP A 26 -11.76 -7.31 -4.49
N ASP A 27 -10.80 -6.47 -4.87
CA ASP A 27 -10.91 -5.73 -6.12
C ASP A 27 -10.86 -6.69 -7.30
N TRP A 28 -11.83 -6.50 -8.18
CA TRP A 28 -11.90 -7.12 -9.49
C TRP A 28 -12.24 -6.06 -10.52
N VAL A 29 -11.87 -6.34 -11.78
CA VAL A 29 -12.22 -5.48 -12.90
C VAL A 29 -12.63 -6.33 -14.09
N GLU A 30 -13.72 -5.94 -14.75
CA GLU A 30 -14.07 -6.43 -16.07
C GLU A 30 -13.29 -5.63 -17.12
N VAL A 31 -12.55 -6.35 -17.96
CA VAL A 31 -11.84 -5.79 -19.10
C VAL A 31 -12.59 -6.21 -20.35
N LYS A 32 -13.34 -5.27 -20.93
CA LYS A 32 -14.03 -5.47 -22.20
C LYS A 32 -13.12 -5.08 -23.37
N VAL A 33 -12.78 -6.05 -24.20
CA VAL A 33 -11.99 -5.84 -25.42
C VAL A 33 -12.95 -5.77 -26.60
N ILE A 34 -12.97 -4.62 -27.28
CA ILE A 34 -13.82 -4.38 -28.44
C ILE A 34 -12.92 -4.25 -29.67
N VAL A 35 -13.12 -5.14 -30.64
CA VAL A 35 -12.43 -5.11 -31.93
C VAL A 35 -13.36 -4.48 -32.96
N ARG A 36 -12.92 -3.36 -33.54
CA ARG A 36 -13.61 -2.65 -34.62
C ARG A 36 -12.76 -2.71 -35.89
N PRO A 37 -13.16 -3.50 -36.91
CA PRO A 37 -12.51 -3.46 -38.20
C PRO A 37 -12.74 -2.09 -38.88
N ILE A 38 -11.74 -1.57 -39.59
CA ILE A 38 -11.81 -0.24 -40.22
C ILE A 38 -12.80 -0.25 -41.40
N ASP A 39 -12.80 -1.34 -42.19
CA ASP A 39 -13.59 -1.44 -43.43
C ASP A 39 -14.80 -2.39 -43.31
N ARG A 40 -15.21 -2.75 -42.09
CA ARG A 40 -16.40 -3.60 -41.86
C ARG A 40 -17.26 -3.08 -40.71
N VAL A 41 -18.57 -3.22 -40.86
CA VAL A 41 -19.57 -2.76 -39.88
C VAL A 41 -19.60 -3.63 -38.62
N LYS A 42 -19.32 -4.94 -38.74
CA LYS A 42 -19.47 -5.89 -37.63
C LYS A 42 -18.30 -5.78 -36.65
N THR A 43 -18.61 -5.36 -35.44
CA THR A 43 -17.70 -5.39 -34.29
C THR A 43 -17.72 -6.76 -33.61
N SER A 44 -16.68 -7.07 -32.86
CA SER A 44 -16.63 -8.24 -31.98
C SER A 44 -16.12 -7.83 -30.62
N GLU A 45 -16.69 -8.40 -29.58
CA GLU A 45 -16.38 -8.05 -28.20
C GLU A 45 -16.17 -9.31 -27.37
N ILE A 46 -15.22 -9.23 -26.44
CA ILE A 46 -14.97 -10.25 -25.44
C ILE A 46 -14.77 -9.56 -24.09
N SER A 47 -15.44 -10.07 -23.06
CA SER A 47 -15.27 -9.63 -21.68
C SER A 47 -14.42 -10.65 -20.93
N THR A 48 -13.41 -10.16 -20.22
CA THR A 48 -12.63 -10.95 -19.27
C THR A 48 -12.69 -10.32 -17.89
N MET A 49 -12.62 -11.13 -16.84
CA MET A 49 -12.61 -10.67 -15.46
C MET A 49 -11.26 -10.99 -14.85
N THR A 50 -10.67 -10.04 -14.12
CA THR A 50 -9.42 -10.24 -13.40
C THR A 50 -9.53 -9.68 -11.98
N SER A 51 -8.87 -10.34 -11.02
CA SER A 51 -8.85 -9.98 -9.60
C SER A 51 -7.43 -10.11 -9.02
N ILE A 52 -7.19 -9.59 -7.82
CA ILE A 52 -5.93 -9.87 -7.12
C ILE A 52 -5.91 -11.31 -6.64
N LYS A 53 -4.84 -12.02 -7.00
CA LYS A 53 -4.50 -13.31 -6.41
C LYS A 53 -3.82 -13.12 -5.05
N GLU A 54 -4.34 -13.83 -4.03
CA GLU A 54 -3.72 -13.91 -2.69
C GLU A 54 -3.40 -12.53 -2.10
N ALA A 55 -4.39 -11.64 -2.07
CA ALA A 55 -4.19 -10.29 -1.54
C ALA A 55 -3.74 -10.34 -0.06
N LYS A 56 -2.63 -9.69 0.22
CA LYS A 56 -1.95 -9.72 1.51
C LYS A 56 -1.31 -8.38 1.81
N VAL A 57 -1.72 -7.79 2.93
CA VAL A 57 -1.01 -6.67 3.55
C VAL A 57 0.19 -7.22 4.32
N LYS A 58 1.35 -6.57 4.17
CA LYS A 58 2.54 -6.90 4.97
C LYS A 58 3.26 -5.62 5.36
N LEU A 59 3.13 -5.21 6.61
CA LEU A 59 3.72 -3.98 7.14
C LEU A 59 4.98 -4.29 7.94
N ASP A 60 6.07 -3.60 7.63
CA ASP A 60 7.35 -3.71 8.33
C ASP A 60 7.78 -2.33 8.85
N ILE A 61 8.21 -2.26 10.11
CA ILE A 61 8.84 -1.05 10.69
C ILE A 61 10.35 -1.08 10.40
N THR A 62 10.89 0.05 9.97
CA THR A 62 12.33 0.23 9.73
C THR A 62 12.81 1.60 10.21
N GLY A 63 14.10 1.73 10.51
CA GLY A 63 14.74 3.03 10.76
C GLY A 63 14.23 3.77 12.00
N VAL A 64 13.96 3.07 13.09
CA VAL A 64 13.50 3.69 14.34
C VAL A 64 14.60 4.59 14.92
N VAL A 65 14.27 5.85 15.15
CA VAL A 65 15.15 6.85 15.76
C VAL A 65 14.38 7.65 16.82
N HIS A 66 15.12 8.17 17.79
CA HIS A 66 14.58 9.03 18.83
C HIS A 66 15.35 10.35 18.90
N TRP A 67 14.64 11.46 19.09
CA TRP A 67 15.22 12.78 19.25
C TRP A 67 14.52 13.59 20.34
N PRO A 68 15.24 14.26 21.25
CA PRO A 68 16.70 14.23 21.42
C PRO A 68 17.20 12.86 21.91
N LYS A 69 18.49 12.57 21.72
CA LYS A 69 19.12 11.31 22.23
C LYS A 69 19.38 11.32 23.73
N ILE A 70 19.50 12.52 24.30
CA ILE A 70 19.69 12.75 25.73
C ILE A 70 18.53 13.63 26.17
N PHE A 71 17.78 13.16 27.16
CA PHE A 71 16.61 13.83 27.69
C PHE A 71 16.48 13.54 29.19
N LYS A 72 15.78 14.41 29.89
CA LYS A 72 15.39 14.25 31.29
C LYS A 72 13.87 14.10 31.40
N LYS A 73 13.42 13.72 32.60
CA LYS A 73 11.99 13.66 32.93
C LYS A 73 11.29 14.96 32.52
N GLY A 74 10.18 14.83 31.79
CA GLY A 74 9.34 15.95 31.34
C GLY A 74 9.72 16.51 29.97
N ASP A 75 10.87 16.13 29.41
CA ASP A 75 11.24 16.55 28.06
C ASP A 75 10.33 15.88 27.02
N ARG A 76 10.04 16.61 25.94
CA ARG A 76 9.39 16.06 24.76
C ARG A 76 10.42 15.30 23.93
N VAL A 77 10.15 14.03 23.69
CA VAL A 77 10.92 13.14 22.82
C VAL A 77 10.07 12.75 21.63
N GLU A 78 10.66 12.72 20.46
CA GLU A 78 10.05 12.30 19.22
C GLU A 78 10.61 10.93 18.82
N THR A 79 9.73 10.01 18.46
CA THR A 79 10.10 8.73 17.87
C THR A 79 9.71 8.77 16.40
N SER A 80 10.70 8.67 15.52
CA SER A 80 10.49 8.64 14.07
C SER A 80 10.86 7.28 13.49
N PHE A 81 10.09 6.79 12.53
CA PHE A 81 10.37 5.53 11.84
C PHE A 81 9.62 5.46 10.51
N ARG A 82 10.01 4.49 9.67
CA ARG A 82 9.34 4.21 8.40
C ARG A 82 8.51 2.94 8.48
N LEU A 83 7.23 3.04 8.12
CA LEU A 83 6.33 1.90 7.96
C LEU A 83 6.21 1.55 6.48
N VAL A 84 6.67 0.35 6.09
CA VAL A 84 6.74 -0.09 4.68
C VAL A 84 5.71 -1.17 4.42
N ASN A 85 4.89 -1.01 3.38
CA ASN A 85 3.98 -2.06 2.91
C ASN A 85 4.67 -2.92 1.84
N ARG A 86 5.16 -4.10 2.23
CA ARG A 86 5.70 -5.13 1.33
C ARG A 86 4.65 -6.10 0.80
N GLY A 87 3.37 -5.81 1.05
CA GLY A 87 2.24 -6.57 0.54
C GLY A 87 1.96 -6.31 -0.94
N ASN A 88 1.05 -7.10 -1.52
CA ASN A 88 0.57 -6.93 -2.90
C ASN A 88 -0.77 -6.14 -2.98
N THR A 89 -1.33 -5.76 -1.83
CA THR A 89 -2.54 -4.93 -1.68
C THR A 89 -2.23 -3.70 -0.84
N ALA A 90 -3.05 -2.64 -0.96
CA ALA A 90 -2.95 -1.47 -0.09
C ALA A 90 -3.28 -1.81 1.36
N ALA A 91 -2.60 -1.15 2.31
CA ALA A 91 -2.93 -1.19 3.73
C ALA A 91 -3.80 0.04 4.04
N GLU A 92 -5.03 -0.17 4.48
CA GLU A 92 -6.00 0.89 4.79
C GLU A 92 -6.31 0.91 6.28
N ASN A 93 -6.69 2.09 6.80
CA ASN A 93 -7.08 2.28 8.21
C ASN A 93 -6.02 1.82 9.21
N VAL A 94 -4.74 1.87 8.83
CA VAL A 94 -3.64 1.44 9.68
C VAL A 94 -3.54 2.40 10.86
N THR A 95 -3.47 1.83 12.05
CA THR A 95 -3.32 2.55 13.31
C THR A 95 -2.00 2.20 13.97
N ILE A 96 -1.24 3.22 14.35
CA ILE A 96 0.02 3.09 15.04
C ILE A 96 -0.16 3.62 16.45
N VAL A 97 0.22 2.83 17.46
CA VAL A 97 0.16 3.22 18.86
C VAL A 97 1.54 3.13 19.48
N LEU A 98 1.96 4.22 20.13
CA LEU A 98 3.22 4.30 20.86
C LEU A 98 2.95 4.16 22.37
N TYR A 99 3.60 3.16 22.96
CA TYR A 99 3.59 2.90 24.38
C TYR A 99 4.95 3.24 24.99
N VAL A 100 4.94 3.83 26.17
CA VAL A 100 6.14 4.02 27.00
C VAL A 100 5.86 3.40 28.36
N ASN A 101 6.73 2.47 28.78
CA ASN A 101 6.57 1.72 30.03
C ASN A 101 5.19 1.03 30.14
N GLY A 102 4.71 0.46 29.02
CA GLY A 102 3.42 -0.23 28.93
C GLY A 102 2.19 0.68 28.90
N LYS A 103 2.34 2.00 29.01
CA LYS A 103 1.23 2.96 28.93
C LYS A 103 1.18 3.60 27.56
N GLU A 104 0.00 3.64 26.97
CA GLU A 104 -0.23 4.37 25.74
C GLU A 104 0.08 5.85 25.96
N LYS A 105 0.91 6.42 25.09
CA LYS A 105 1.25 7.85 25.14
C LYS A 105 0.64 8.62 24.00
N ASN A 106 0.65 8.02 22.81
CA ASN A 106 0.20 8.70 21.61
C ASN A 106 -0.11 7.68 20.51
N ARG A 107 -0.84 8.12 19.48
CA ARG A 107 -1.24 7.29 18.34
C ARG A 107 -1.40 8.12 17.07
N VAL A 108 -1.28 7.44 15.94
CA VAL A 108 -1.58 7.97 14.60
C VAL A 108 -2.53 7.00 13.94
N GLU A 109 -3.66 7.50 13.43
CA GLU A 109 -4.76 6.70 12.90
C GLU A 109 -5.01 7.03 11.42
N ASN A 110 -5.82 6.21 10.76
CA ASN A 110 -6.27 6.40 9.38
C ASN A 110 -5.15 6.51 8.35
N ILE A 111 -4.04 5.81 8.57
CA ILE A 111 -2.93 5.78 7.62
C ILE A 111 -3.29 4.83 6.47
N THR A 112 -3.06 5.28 5.24
CA THR A 112 -3.18 4.46 4.04
C THR A 112 -1.81 4.32 3.38
N ILE A 113 -1.35 3.09 3.18
CA ILE A 113 -0.06 2.80 2.53
C ILE A 113 -0.31 1.97 1.26
N PRO A 114 -0.03 2.53 0.07
CA PRO A 114 -0.14 1.80 -1.19
C PRO A 114 0.71 0.52 -1.17
N ARG A 115 0.38 -0.46 -2.03
CA ARG A 115 1.23 -1.65 -2.20
C ARG A 115 2.66 -1.22 -2.59
N GLY A 116 3.68 -1.80 -1.95
CA GLY A 116 5.07 -1.41 -2.16
C GLY A 116 5.44 0.01 -1.67
N GLY A 117 4.48 0.75 -1.11
CA GLY A 117 4.69 2.10 -0.59
C GLY A 117 5.20 2.11 0.85
N TYR A 118 5.37 3.32 1.38
CA TYR A 118 5.74 3.53 2.78
C TYR A 118 5.13 4.83 3.31
N ALA A 119 5.11 4.96 4.63
CA ALA A 119 4.84 6.20 5.34
C ALA A 119 5.97 6.48 6.35
N ASP A 120 6.43 7.72 6.38
CA ASP A 120 7.33 8.19 7.43
C ASP A 120 6.48 8.74 8.58
N ILE A 121 6.73 8.23 9.79
CA ILE A 121 5.89 8.42 10.97
C ILE A 121 6.72 9.07 12.06
N GLU A 122 6.16 10.09 12.70
CA GLU A 122 6.76 10.81 13.83
C GLU A 122 5.74 10.88 14.96
N ILE A 123 6.11 10.36 16.13
CA ILE A 123 5.21 10.29 17.29
C ILE A 123 5.89 10.92 18.51
N PRO A 124 5.40 12.07 19.00
CA PRO A 124 5.92 12.69 20.20
C PRO A 124 5.38 12.02 21.47
N TRP A 125 6.20 11.96 22.50
CA TRP A 125 5.88 11.50 23.84
C TRP A 125 6.70 12.27 24.90
N ILE A 126 6.31 12.17 26.18
CA ILE A 126 6.99 12.85 27.28
C ILE A 126 7.81 11.86 28.09
N ALA A 127 9.09 12.16 28.28
CA ALA A 127 10.02 11.31 29.02
C ALA A 127 9.63 11.15 30.50
N GLU A 128 9.56 9.92 30.97
CA GLU A 128 9.34 9.58 32.37
C GLU A 128 10.65 9.50 33.15
N LYS A 129 10.55 9.55 34.48
CA LYS A 129 11.72 9.41 35.36
C LYS A 129 12.26 7.99 35.26
N GLY A 130 13.56 7.84 35.04
CA GLY A 130 14.22 6.53 35.01
C GLY A 130 14.20 5.91 33.61
N LYS A 131 14.03 4.58 33.55
CA LYS A 131 14.01 3.85 32.29
C LYS A 131 12.70 4.12 31.54
N ASN A 132 12.82 4.36 30.23
CA ASN A 132 11.70 4.52 29.32
C ASN A 132 11.78 3.40 28.28
N GLU A 133 10.88 2.42 28.36
CA GLU A 133 10.77 1.32 27.41
C GLU A 133 9.70 1.65 26.37
N VAL A 134 10.14 1.93 25.13
CA VAL A 134 9.27 2.34 24.03
C VAL A 134 8.85 1.13 23.22
N ASN A 135 7.54 0.96 23.04
CA ASN A 135 6.95 -0.09 22.21
C ASN A 135 6.03 0.54 21.15
N ILE A 136 6.17 0.10 19.89
CA ILE A 136 5.35 0.56 18.77
C ILE A 136 4.49 -0.62 18.31
N VAL A 137 3.17 -0.43 18.28
CA VAL A 137 2.22 -1.44 17.83
C VAL A 137 1.51 -0.91 16.59
N VAL A 138 1.48 -1.73 15.53
CA VAL A 138 0.73 -1.46 14.30
C VAL A 138 -0.51 -2.35 14.30
N LYS A 139 -1.68 -1.75 14.08
CA LYS A 139 -2.99 -2.39 14.04
C LYS A 139 -3.66 -2.14 12.70
#